data_AF-A0A934QXJ0-F1
#
_entry.id   AF-A0A934QXJ0-F1
#
_cell.length_a   1.000
_cell.length_b   1.000
_cell.length_c   1.000
_cell.angle_alpha   90.00
_cell.angle_beta   90.00
_cell.angle_gamma   90.00
#
_symmetry.space_group_name_H-M   'P 1'
#
loop_
_entity.id
_entity.type
_entity.pdbx_description
1 polymer ?
#
loop_
_entity_poly.entity_id
_entity_poly.type
_entity_poly.pdbx_seq_one_letter_code
_entity_poly.pdbx_strand_id
1 'polypeptide(L)'
;MAEGTVLWFNSEIGEGAIQPDGWISPSMPSHRRTWWRRRRSSSESSVEPVEIYVHYSQIQMRGYKELNAGQRVSFAIERRPNGSLVATTVTPLGPWIDPL
;
A
#
# COMPACT_ATOMS: atom_id res chain seq x y z
N MET A 1 9.54 9.27 2.54
CA MET A 1 9.24 7.91 2.04
C MET A 1 7.78 7.64 2.32
N ALA A 2 7.11 6.98 1.40
CA ALA A 2 5.74 6.49 1.57
C ALA A 2 5.77 5.11 2.24
N GLU A 3 4.66 4.75 2.88
CA GLU A 3 4.44 3.44 3.47
C GLU A 3 3.17 2.86 2.88
N GLY A 4 3.10 1.54 2.83
CA GLY A 4 1.96 0.87 2.24
C GLY A 4 1.92 -0.61 2.54
N THR A 5 0.88 -1.23 2.01
CA THR A 5 0.61 -2.65 2.15
C THR A 5 0.75 -3.30 0.79
N VAL A 6 1.51 -4.38 0.71
CA VAL A 6 1.65 -5.16 -0.50
C VAL A 6 0.30 -5.83 -0.81
N LEU A 7 -0.28 -5.54 -1.97
CA LEU A 7 -1.51 -6.17 -2.42
C LEU A 7 -1.22 -7.59 -2.91
N TRP A 8 -0.22 -7.67 -3.79
CA TRP A 8 0.26 -8.91 -4.36
C TRP A 8 1.69 -8.70 -4.86
N PHE A 9 2.46 -9.78 -4.85
CA PHE A 9 3.79 -9.83 -5.44
C PHE A 9 4.01 -11.24 -5.97
N ASN A 10 4.41 -11.35 -7.23
CA ASN A 10 4.82 -12.60 -7.84
C ASN A 10 6.35 -12.63 -7.91
N SER A 11 6.97 -13.51 -7.13
CA SER A 11 8.42 -13.64 -7.06
C SER A 11 9.06 -14.37 -8.24
N GLU A 12 8.29 -15.14 -9.01
CA GLU A 12 8.79 -15.83 -10.20
C GLU A 12 9.10 -14.84 -11.34
N ILE A 13 8.25 -13.82 -11.49
CA ILE A 13 8.42 -12.75 -12.49
C ILE A 13 9.00 -11.46 -11.90
N GLY A 14 8.97 -11.32 -10.57
CA GLY A 14 9.53 -10.18 -9.84
C GLY A 14 8.67 -8.91 -9.94
N GLU A 15 7.35 -9.05 -10.02
CA GLU A 15 6.40 -7.96 -10.20
C GLU A 15 5.37 -7.93 -9.08
N GLY A 16 4.89 -6.73 -8.72
CA GLY A 16 3.87 -6.58 -7.70
C GLY A 16 3.20 -5.22 -7.68
N ALA A 17 2.23 -5.09 -6.78
CA ALA A 17 1.55 -3.84 -6.50
C ALA A 17 1.49 -3.56 -5.00
N ILE A 18 1.67 -2.29 -4.65
CA ILE A 18 1.60 -1.79 -3.28
C ILE A 18 0.52 -0.72 -3.19
N GLN A 19 -0.34 -0.86 -2.19
CA GLN A 19 -1.31 0.17 -1.84
C GLN A 19 -0.70 1.12 -0.79
N PRO A 20 -0.54 2.42 -1.08
CA PRO A 20 0.00 3.38 -0.14
C PRO A 20 -1.02 3.70 0.97
N ASP A 21 -0.56 3.78 2.22
CA ASP A 21 -1.39 4.01 3.41
C ASP A 21 -2.00 5.42 3.44
N GLY A 22 -1.23 6.44 3.04
CA GLY A 22 -1.63 7.85 3.06
C GLY A 22 -2.76 8.24 2.10
N TRP A 23 -3.32 7.29 1.35
CA TRP A 23 -4.48 7.46 0.46
C TRP A 23 -5.77 6.84 1.03
N ILE A 24 -5.68 6.08 2.12
CA ILE A 24 -6.83 5.48 2.79
C ILE A 24 -7.45 6.50 3.76
N SER A 25 -8.73 6.84 3.53
CA SER A 25 -9.51 7.67 4.46
C SER A 25 -9.71 6.96 5.81
N PRO A 26 -9.68 7.68 6.95
CA PRO A 26 -9.75 7.07 8.27
C PRO A 26 -11.15 6.50 8.56
N SER A 27 -11.17 5.22 8.92
CA SER A 27 -12.11 4.57 9.85
C SER A 27 -13.62 4.74 9.58
N MET A 28 -14.21 3.69 9.00
CA MET A 28 -15.60 3.31 9.28
C MET A 28 -15.70 2.88 10.77
N PRO A 29 -16.54 3.51 11.62
CA PRO A 29 -16.77 2.99 12.96
C PRO A 29 -17.68 1.76 12.92
N SER A 30 -17.15 0.61 13.35
CA SER A 30 -17.94 -0.54 13.79
C SER A 30 -18.80 -0.11 14.99
N HIS A 31 -20.10 -0.41 14.95
CA HIS A 31 -21.15 0.10 15.86
C HIS A 31 -21.57 1.57 15.67
N ARG A 32 -22.52 1.82 14.77
CA ARG A 32 -23.93 2.13 15.12
C ARG A 32 -24.73 2.47 13.86
N ARG A 33 -25.59 1.53 13.48
CA ARG A 33 -26.69 1.71 12.53
C ARG A 33 -27.57 2.85 13.05
N THR A 34 -27.48 4.05 12.48
CA THR A 34 -28.51 5.14 12.40
C THR A 34 -27.90 6.53 12.18
N TRP A 35 -26.64 6.75 12.56
CA TRP A 35 -26.00 8.09 12.46
C TRP A 35 -25.48 8.46 11.06
N TRP A 36 -25.31 7.48 10.16
CA TRP A 36 -24.85 7.71 8.78
C TRP A 36 -25.93 8.28 7.83
N ARG A 37 -27.24 8.11 8.12
CA ARG A 37 -28.32 8.52 7.17
C ARG A 37 -28.62 10.02 7.10
N ARG A 38 -28.21 10.83 8.09
CA ARG A 38 -28.65 12.25 8.19
C ARG A 38 -27.55 13.28 7.93
N ARG A 39 -26.30 12.87 7.72
CA ARG A 39 -25.15 13.78 7.67
C ARG A 39 -24.14 13.39 6.59
N ARG A 40 -24.51 13.56 5.31
CA ARG A 40 -23.62 14.03 4.21
C ARG A 40 -24.34 13.90 2.86
N SER A 41 -25.20 14.88 2.60
CA SER A 41 -25.08 15.54 1.31
C SER A 41 -23.70 16.23 1.34
N SER A 42 -22.86 16.01 0.33
CA SER A 42 -21.48 16.49 0.16
C SER A 42 -20.35 15.52 0.54
N SER A 43 -19.82 14.90 -0.53
CA SER A 43 -18.41 14.53 -0.76
C SER A 43 -17.77 13.53 0.21
N GLU A 44 -18.27 12.30 0.21
CA GLU A 44 -17.38 11.14 0.42
C GLU A 44 -16.49 11.07 -0.83
N SER A 45 -15.29 11.62 -0.73
CA SER A 45 -14.31 11.51 -1.80
C SER A 45 -13.89 10.04 -1.83
N SER A 46 -14.61 9.21 -2.59
CA SER A 46 -14.16 7.89 -3.03
C SER A 46 -12.89 8.10 -3.84
N VAL A 47 -11.77 8.30 -3.14
CA VAL A 47 -10.49 8.29 -3.80
C VAL A 47 -10.19 6.82 -4.02
N GLU A 48 -10.43 6.36 -5.24
CA GLU A 48 -10.08 5.01 -5.68
C GLU A 48 -8.66 4.67 -5.18
N PRO A 49 -8.43 3.46 -4.64
CA PRO A 49 -7.12 3.10 -4.12
C PRO A 49 -6.08 3.20 -5.23
N VAL A 50 -5.08 4.04 -5.05
CA VAL A 50 -3.98 4.17 -6.01
C VAL A 50 -3.07 2.96 -5.90
N GLU A 51 -2.94 2.21 -6.99
CA GLU A 51 -2.01 1.08 -7.06
C GLU A 51 -0.63 1.57 -7.51
N ILE A 52 0.39 1.30 -6.70
CA ILE A 52 1.78 1.66 -7.02
C ILE A 52 2.51 0.40 -7.49
N TYR A 53 3.06 0.46 -8.69
CA TYR A 53 3.77 -0.66 -9.28
C TYR A 53 5.12 -0.88 -8.62
N VAL A 54 5.48 -2.12 -8.31
CA VAL A 54 6.80 -2.48 -7.77
C VAL A 54 7.45 -3.58 -8.60
N HIS A 55 8.76 -3.44 -8.79
CA HIS A 55 9.60 -4.42 -9.47
C HIS A 55 10.71 -4.89 -8.52
N TYR A 56 11.11 -6.17 -8.61
CA TYR A 56 12.09 -6.78 -7.72
C TYR A 56 13.43 -6.02 -7.65
N SER A 57 13.80 -5.34 -8.75
CA SER A 57 15.03 -4.55 -8.81
C SER A 57 15.06 -3.40 -7.79
N GLN A 58 13.89 -2.90 -7.38
CA GLN A 58 13.74 -1.80 -6.44
C GLN A 58 13.74 -2.27 -4.97
N ILE A 59 13.63 -3.57 -4.72
CA ILE A 59 13.57 -4.13 -3.36
C ILE A 59 14.98 -4.15 -2.76
N GLN A 60 15.13 -3.43 -1.66
CA GLN A 60 16.33 -3.32 -0.84
C GLN A 60 16.33 -4.43 0.22
N MET A 61 16.56 -5.67 -0.21
CA MET A 61 16.70 -6.82 0.67
C MET A 61 17.89 -7.69 0.24
N ARG A 62 18.51 -8.37 1.20
CA ARG A 62 19.60 -9.33 0.95
C ARG A 62 18.99 -10.72 0.70
N GLY A 63 19.46 -11.44 -0.32
CA GLY A 63 18.96 -12.78 -0.67
C GLY A 63 17.80 -12.73 -1.67
N TYR A 64 16.88 -13.70 -1.57
CA TYR A 64 15.69 -13.78 -2.42
C TYR A 64 14.77 -12.59 -2.16
N LYS A 65 14.49 -11.80 -3.20
CA LYS A 65 13.71 -10.56 -3.11
C LYS A 65 12.22 -10.88 -3.25
N GLU A 66 11.58 -11.19 -2.13
CA GLU A 66 10.17 -11.55 -2.09
C GLU A 66 9.40 -10.65 -1.12
N LEU A 67 8.14 -10.37 -1.47
CA LEU A 67 7.20 -9.63 -0.64
C LEU A 67 5.95 -10.49 -0.45
N ASN A 68 5.42 -10.53 0.77
CA ASN A 68 4.18 -11.24 1.06
C ASN A 68 2.99 -10.29 0.89
N ALA A 69 1.88 -10.80 0.36
CA ALA A 69 0.61 -10.06 0.38
C ALA A 69 0.22 -9.72 1.83
N GLY A 70 -0.21 -8.49 2.06
CA GLY A 70 -0.49 -7.95 3.41
C GLY A 70 0.74 -7.44 4.17
N GLN A 71 1.96 -7.62 3.65
CA GLN A 71 3.17 -7.14 4.30
C GLN A 71 3.27 -5.61 4.22
N ARG A 72 3.71 -4.98 5.33
CA ARG A 72 4.01 -3.55 5.37
C ARG A 72 5.39 -3.29 4.77
N VAL A 73 5.46 -2.30 3.89
CA VAL A 73 6.68 -1.91 3.20
C VAL A 73 6.81 -0.39 3.17
N SER A 74 8.04 0.09 3.27
CA SER A 74 8.39 1.48 3.04
C SER A 74 8.99 1.62 1.64
N PHE A 75 8.61 2.65 0.90
CA PHE A 75 9.06 2.87 -0.47
C PHE A 75 9.02 4.35 -0.83
N ALA A 76 9.68 4.74 -1.91
CA ALA A 76 9.52 6.06 -2.53
C ALA A 76 8.59 5.94 -3.75
N ILE A 77 7.71 6.93 -3.95
CA ILE A 77 6.82 6.98 -5.11
C ILE A 77 7.50 7.86 -6.15
N GLU A 78 7.72 7.31 -7.34
CA GLU A 78 8.23 8.03 -8.49
C GLU A 78 7.19 8.02 -9.61
N ARG A 79 6.98 9.18 -10.24
CA ARG A 79 6.09 9.31 -11.38
C ARG A 79 6.93 9.24 -12.66
N ARG A 80 6.67 8.22 -13.48
CA ARG A 80 7.33 8.07 -14.78
C ARG A 80 6.71 9.01 -15.83
N PRO A 81 7.43 9.32 -16.92
CA PRO A 81 6.93 10.17 -18.01
C PRO A 81 5.68 9.60 -18.71
N ASN A 82 5.43 8.30 -18.59
CA ASN A 82 4.22 7.63 -19.08
C ASN A 82 2.99 7.80 -18.15
N GLY A 83 3.13 8.51 -17.03
CA GLY A 83 2.05 8.75 -16.07
C GLY A 83 1.89 7.67 -15.00
N SER A 84 2.59 6.54 -15.09
CA SER A 84 2.53 5.46 -14.10
C SER A 84 3.28 5.83 -12.82
N LEU A 85 2.75 5.41 -11.68
CA LEU A 85 3.40 5.51 -10.39
C LEU A 85 4.16 4.22 -10.08
N VAL A 86 5.44 4.34 -9.75
CA VAL A 86 6.31 3.21 -9.42
C VAL A 86 6.93 3.39 -8.05
N ALA A 87 7.09 2.27 -7.33
CA ALA A 87 7.77 2.20 -6.06
C ALA A 87 9.28 2.01 -6.29
N THR A 88 10.09 2.90 -5.75
CA THR A 88 11.55 2.82 -5.75
C THR A 88 12.08 2.70 -4.32
N THR A 89 13.26 2.11 -4.14
CA THR A 89 13.86 1.93 -2.80
C THR A 89 12.90 1.24 -1.80
N VAL A 90 12.38 0.06 -2.18
CA VAL A 90 11.39 -0.66 -1.38
C VAL A 90 12.08 -1.44 -0.27
N THR A 91 11.76 -1.14 0.98
CA THR A 91 12.27 -1.80 2.16
C THR A 91 11.13 -2.47 2.91
N PRO A 92 11.17 -3.80 3.13
CA PRO A 92 10.19 -4.47 3.96
C PRO A 92 10.32 -3.98 5.40
N LEU A 93 9.22 -3.44 5.93
CA LEU A 93 9.10 -3.19 7.36
C LEU A 93 8.87 -4.58 7.95
N GLY A 94 9.89 -5.09 8.66
CA GLY A 94 9.94 -6.47 9.15
C GLY A 94 8.69 -6.87 9.95
N PRO A 95 8.51 -8.17 10.23
CA PRO A 95 7.36 -8.63 11.00
C PRO A 95 7.27 -7.85 12.30
N TRP A 96 6.07 -7.42 12.66
CA TRP A 96 5.78 -6.93 13.99
C TRP A 96 6.08 -8.13 14.91
N ILE A 97 7.28 -8.17 15.48
CA ILE A 97 7.65 -9.18 16.48
C ILE A 97 6.67 -8.92 17.61
N ASP A 98 5.66 -9.76 17.73
CA ASP A 98 4.94 -9.93 18.98
C ASP A 98 6.00 -10.26 20.05
N PRO A 99 6.27 -9.36 21.00
CA PRO A 99 7.11 -9.74 22.14
C PRO A 99 6.31 -10.81 22.89
N LEU A 100 6.92 -12.01 23.01
CA LEU A 100 6.44 -13.14 23.81
C LEU A 100 6.04 -12.71 25.23
#